data_AF-A0AAD4SCB6-F1
#
_entry.id   AF-A0AAD4SCB6-F1
#
_cell.length_a   1.000
_cell.length_b   1.000
_cell.length_c   1.000
_cell.angle_alpha   90.00
_cell.angle_beta   90.00
_cell.angle_gamma   90.00
#
_symmetry.space_group_name_H-M   'P 1'
#
loop_
_entity.id
_entity.type
_entity.pdbx_description
1 polymer ?
#
loop_
_entity_poly.entity_id
_entity_poly.type
_entity_poly.pdbx_seq_one_letter_code
_entity_poly.pdbx_strand_id
1 'polypeptide(L)'
;MISRKVAVIGAGAAGLVASRELRREGHEVVIFERSDRVGGTWVYDPNVDSDPLGMDTSRTIIHSSLYDSLRVNLPREVTGFRDYPFMAQVKDGRDPRRFPHHSEVLHYLEDFANHFELVELIRFEAEVIYVGLLDEELKNGWVVKSKRKGEVGNSSVARDVFDAVVVCTGYLTHPNIAEIPGCAYNRKFL
;
A
#
# COMPACT_ATOMS: atom_id res chain seq x y z
N MET A 1 -23.92 -13.01 10.25
CA MET A 1 -23.49 -11.61 10.02
C MET A 1 -23.99 -11.19 8.64
N ILE A 2 -24.33 -9.92 8.41
CA ILE A 2 -24.71 -9.45 7.07
C ILE A 2 -23.43 -9.26 6.26
N SER A 3 -23.31 -9.96 5.13
CA SER A 3 -22.17 -9.78 4.23
C SER A 3 -22.20 -8.39 3.60
N ARG A 4 -21.01 -7.82 3.36
CA ARG A 4 -20.81 -6.47 2.81
C ARG A 4 -19.77 -6.56 1.71
N LYS A 5 -19.92 -5.75 0.68
CA LYS A 5 -18.91 -5.57 -0.36
C LYS A 5 -17.97 -4.43 0.03
N VAL A 6 -16.70 -4.74 0.25
CA VAL A 6 -15.72 -3.82 0.83
C VAL A 6 -14.56 -3.56 -0.14
N ALA A 7 -14.27 -2.29 -0.39
CA ALA A 7 -13.05 -1.89 -1.09
C ALA A 7 -11.92 -1.71 -0.08
N VAL A 8 -10.76 -2.31 -0.36
CA VAL A 8 -9.52 -2.07 0.39
C VAL A 8 -8.53 -1.37 -0.55
N ILE A 9 -8.00 -0.21 -0.13
CA ILE A 9 -7.15 0.63 -0.99
C ILE A 9 -5.70 0.50 -0.53
N GLY A 10 -4.90 -0.23 -1.31
CA GLY A 10 -3.49 -0.56 -1.06
C GLY A 10 -3.32 -2.01 -0.61
N ALA A 11 -2.33 -2.70 -1.18
CA ALA A 11 -1.93 -4.07 -0.85
C ALA A 11 -0.57 -4.12 -0.13
N GLY A 12 -0.28 -3.10 0.69
CA GLY A 12 0.75 -3.16 1.72
C GLY A 12 0.31 -4.01 2.91
N ALA A 13 1.16 -4.12 3.95
CA ALA A 13 0.88 -4.93 5.14
C ALA A 13 -0.51 -4.66 5.77
N ALA A 14 -0.92 -3.38 5.85
CA ALA A 14 -2.21 -2.97 6.37
C ALA A 14 -3.39 -3.49 5.53
N GLY A 15 -3.29 -3.40 4.20
CA GLY A 15 -4.33 -3.87 3.29
C GLY A 15 -4.46 -5.39 3.33
N LEU A 16 -3.34 -6.11 3.29
CA LEU A 16 -3.32 -7.57 3.34
C LEU A 16 -4.00 -8.09 4.62
N VAL A 17 -3.65 -7.55 5.79
CA VAL A 17 -4.26 -8.01 7.04
C VAL A 17 -5.73 -7.60 7.13
N ALA A 18 -6.10 -6.38 6.69
CA ALA A 18 -7.50 -5.94 6.68
C ALA A 18 -8.37 -6.85 5.79
N SER A 19 -7.90 -7.17 4.59
CA SER A 19 -8.61 -8.05 3.66
C SER A 19 -8.77 -9.46 4.20
N ARG A 20 -7.73 -10.01 4.85
CA ARG A 20 -7.82 -11.31 5.52
C ARG A 20 -8.91 -11.33 6.58
N GLU A 21 -8.94 -10.32 7.47
CA GLU A 21 -9.93 -10.26 8.54
C GLU A 21 -11.35 -10.04 7.99
N LEU A 22 -11.52 -9.16 7.00
CA LEU A 22 -12.81 -8.95 6.34
C LEU A 22 -13.34 -10.24 5.69
N ARG A 23 -12.47 -11.00 5.01
CA ARG A 23 -12.84 -12.28 4.41
C ARG A 23 -13.21 -13.32 5.47
N ARG A 24 -12.49 -13.37 6.59
CA ARG A 24 -12.80 -14.27 7.72
C ARG A 24 -14.19 -14.02 8.30
N GLU A 25 -14.65 -12.78 8.31
CA GLU A 25 -16.00 -12.39 8.75
C GLU A 25 -17.08 -12.58 7.66
N GLY A 26 -16.71 -13.08 6.48
CA GLY A 26 -17.64 -13.40 5.39
C GLY A 26 -18.02 -12.21 4.51
N HIS A 27 -17.21 -11.16 4.47
CA HIS A 27 -17.38 -10.03 3.55
C HIS A 27 -16.77 -10.32 2.16
N GLU A 28 -17.36 -9.73 1.12
CA GLU A 28 -16.80 -9.72 -0.23
C GLU A 28 -15.76 -8.60 -0.30
N VAL A 29 -14.51 -8.91 -0.66
CA VAL A 29 -13.41 -7.95 -0.61
C VAL A 29 -12.81 -7.77 -2.00
N VAL A 30 -12.60 -6.51 -2.39
CA VAL A 30 -11.80 -6.14 -3.58
C VAL A 30 -10.67 -5.23 -3.12
N ILE A 31 -9.44 -5.59 -3.46
CA ILE A 31 -8.24 -4.84 -3.12
C ILE A 31 -7.76 -4.09 -4.36
N PHE A 32 -7.51 -2.79 -4.24
CA PHE A 32 -6.92 -1.99 -5.30
C PHE A 32 -5.45 -1.70 -4.97
N GLU A 33 -4.53 -2.09 -5.84
CA GLU A 33 -3.10 -1.83 -5.68
C GLU A 33 -2.57 -1.11 -6.93
N ARG A 34 -1.85 0.00 -6.72
CA ARG A 34 -1.30 0.79 -7.84
C ARG A 34 -0.12 0.10 -8.52
N SER A 35 0.61 -0.73 -7.77
CA SER A 35 1.77 -1.50 -8.23
C SER A 35 1.35 -2.81 -8.89
N ASP A 36 2.32 -3.52 -9.45
CA ASP A 36 2.16 -4.86 -10.04
C ASP A 36 2.33 -6.00 -9.01
N ARG A 37 2.63 -5.67 -7.75
CA ARG A 37 2.87 -6.62 -6.66
C ARG A 37 2.47 -6.10 -5.29
N VAL A 38 2.34 -7.00 -4.33
CA VAL A 38 2.07 -6.68 -2.91
C VAL A 38 3.32 -6.15 -2.19
N GLY A 39 3.10 -5.56 -1.01
CA GLY A 39 4.18 -5.22 -0.08
C GLY A 39 4.25 -3.74 0.30
N GLY A 40 3.72 -2.85 -0.55
CA GLY A 40 3.72 -1.40 -0.31
C GLY A 40 5.14 -0.88 -0.11
N THR A 41 5.39 -0.21 1.02
CA THR A 41 6.73 0.29 1.39
C THR A 41 7.82 -0.79 1.34
N TRP A 42 7.50 -2.07 1.56
CA TRP A 42 8.51 -3.13 1.58
C TRP A 42 9.04 -3.54 0.21
N VAL A 43 8.48 -2.98 -0.88
CA VAL A 43 9.04 -3.13 -2.21
C VAL A 43 10.12 -2.05 -2.40
N TYR A 44 11.39 -2.43 -2.35
CA TYR A 44 12.50 -1.52 -2.62
C TYR A 44 12.51 -1.10 -4.09
N ASP A 45 12.74 0.20 -4.32
CA ASP A 45 12.93 0.80 -5.64
C ASP A 45 14.24 1.62 -5.60
N PRO A 46 15.21 1.38 -6.49
CA PRO A 46 16.44 2.17 -6.55
C PRO A 46 16.24 3.57 -7.14
N ASN A 47 15.09 3.85 -7.75
CA ASN A 47 14.75 5.19 -8.24
C ASN A 47 14.35 6.12 -7.11
N VAL A 48 14.38 7.42 -7.38
CA VAL A 48 13.96 8.48 -6.46
C VAL A 48 12.92 9.37 -7.14
N ASP A 49 12.18 10.14 -6.35
CA ASP A 49 11.25 11.15 -6.88
C ASP A 49 11.97 12.08 -7.88
N SER A 50 11.26 12.49 -8.93
CA SER A 50 11.84 13.41 -9.92
C SER A 50 12.13 14.80 -9.32
N ASP A 51 11.47 15.13 -8.22
CA ASP A 51 11.82 16.24 -7.33
C ASP A 51 12.21 15.66 -5.96
N PRO A 52 13.50 15.68 -5.57
CA PRO A 52 13.97 15.13 -4.31
C PRO A 52 13.37 15.77 -3.05
N LEU A 53 12.82 16.98 -3.15
CA LEU A 53 12.16 17.66 -2.03
C LEU A 53 10.66 17.40 -1.97
N GLY A 54 10.08 16.76 -2.99
CA GLY A 54 8.65 16.46 -3.04
C GLY A 54 7.74 17.70 -3.12
N MET A 55 8.27 18.85 -3.54
CA MET A 55 7.55 20.12 -3.59
C MET A 55 6.72 20.25 -4.88
N ASP A 56 7.18 19.67 -5.98
CA ASP A 56 6.43 19.60 -7.23
C ASP A 56 5.30 18.56 -7.13
N THR A 57 4.07 19.02 -7.32
CA THR A 57 2.87 18.17 -7.29
C THR A 57 2.72 17.28 -8.52
N SER A 58 3.42 17.60 -9.61
CA SER A 58 3.44 16.84 -10.87
C SER A 58 4.61 15.85 -10.97
N ARG A 59 5.45 15.77 -9.93
CA ARG A 59 6.62 14.89 -9.90
C ARG A 59 6.24 13.42 -10.02
N THR A 60 7.19 12.63 -10.48
CA THR A 60 7.12 11.17 -10.32
C THR A 60 7.30 10.82 -8.86
N ILE A 61 6.37 10.04 -8.30
CA ILE A 61 6.37 9.64 -6.89
C ILE A 61 6.79 8.18 -6.78
N ILE A 62 7.87 7.92 -6.08
CA ILE A 62 8.28 6.58 -5.67
C ILE A 62 7.63 6.28 -4.32
N HIS A 63 6.80 5.23 -4.27
CA HIS A 63 5.99 4.95 -3.08
C HIS A 63 6.84 4.49 -1.88
N SER A 64 7.89 3.71 -2.15
CA SER A 64 8.79 3.17 -1.15
C SER A 64 9.80 4.23 -0.70
N SER A 65 10.05 4.26 0.61
CA SER A 65 11.06 5.13 1.23
C SER A 65 12.22 4.33 1.80
N LEU A 66 12.37 3.07 1.36
CA LEU A 66 13.48 2.21 1.77
C LEU A 66 14.77 2.63 1.07
N TYR A 67 15.87 2.51 1.79
CA TYR A 67 17.21 2.49 1.21
C TYR A 67 17.73 1.05 1.13
N ASP A 68 18.64 0.79 0.19
CA ASP A 68 19.07 -0.56 -0.16
C ASP A 68 19.52 -1.38 1.05
N SER A 69 20.33 -0.81 1.95
CA SER A 69 20.87 -1.53 3.10
C SER A 69 19.93 -1.65 4.30
N LEU A 70 18.66 -1.23 4.18
CA LEU A 70 17.73 -1.18 5.32
C LEU A 70 17.54 -2.56 5.94
N ARG A 71 17.69 -2.61 7.27
CA ARG A 71 17.27 -3.72 8.10
C ARG A 71 16.14 -3.25 9.00
N VAL A 72 15.26 -4.17 9.38
CA VAL A 72 14.19 -3.84 10.33
C VAL A 72 14.81 -3.33 11.64
N ASN A 73 14.18 -2.31 12.21
CA ASN A 73 14.56 -1.72 13.49
C ASN A 73 13.97 -2.48 14.69
N LEU A 74 13.05 -3.40 14.43
CA LEU A 74 12.43 -4.28 15.42
C LEU A 74 12.84 -5.74 15.17
N PRO A 75 12.98 -6.55 16.23
CA PRO A 75 13.24 -7.97 16.04
C PRO A 75 12.04 -8.64 15.35
N ARG A 76 12.28 -9.59 14.44
CA ARG A 76 11.24 -10.22 13.62
C ARG A 76 10.08 -10.80 14.44
N GLU A 77 10.35 -11.27 15.65
CA GLU A 77 9.35 -11.83 16.56
C GLU A 77 8.25 -10.85 16.94
N VAL A 78 8.51 -9.53 16.96
CA VAL A 78 7.50 -8.51 17.28
C VAL A 78 6.90 -7.85 16.04
N THR A 79 7.47 -8.08 14.86
CA THR A 79 6.98 -7.55 13.58
C THR A 79 5.93 -8.44 12.94
N GLY A 80 5.96 -9.75 13.19
CA GLY A 80 5.03 -10.71 12.62
C GLY A 80 3.58 -10.51 13.06
N PHE A 81 2.65 -10.99 12.24
CA PHE A 81 1.24 -11.04 12.60
C PHE A 81 1.03 -12.13 13.64
N ARG A 82 0.10 -11.92 14.57
CA ARG A 82 -0.09 -12.79 15.74
C ARG A 82 -0.35 -14.26 15.38
N ASP A 83 -1.12 -14.48 14.33
CA ASP A 83 -1.53 -15.78 13.80
C ASP A 83 -0.76 -16.17 12.53
N TYR A 84 0.28 -15.41 12.18
CA TYR A 84 1.23 -15.76 11.13
C TYR A 84 2.63 -15.28 11.56
N PRO A 85 3.30 -16.00 12.48
CA PRO A 85 4.56 -15.52 13.06
C PRO A 85 5.68 -15.36 12.04
N PHE A 86 6.47 -14.29 12.16
CA PHE A 86 7.60 -14.01 11.26
C PHE A 86 8.86 -14.79 11.65
N MET A 87 8.83 -16.10 11.43
CA MET A 87 9.89 -17.04 11.79
C MET A 87 11.07 -16.99 10.82
N ALA A 88 12.28 -17.28 11.31
CA ALA A 88 13.45 -17.49 10.46
C ALA A 88 13.26 -18.71 9.57
N GLN A 89 13.49 -18.53 8.27
CA GLN A 89 13.45 -19.58 7.25
C GLN A 89 14.88 -19.98 6.89
N VAL A 90 15.14 -21.28 6.78
CA VAL A 90 16.45 -21.84 6.38
C VAL A 90 16.48 -22.18 4.88
N LYS A 91 15.65 -21.50 4.09
CA LYS A 91 15.58 -21.68 2.64
C LYS A 91 16.56 -20.74 1.94
N ASP A 92 17.01 -21.12 0.75
CA ASP A 92 17.84 -20.25 -0.09
C ASP A 92 17.12 -18.94 -0.40
N GLY A 93 17.87 -17.83 -0.38
CA GLY A 93 17.34 -16.48 -0.62
C GLY A 93 16.61 -15.84 0.57
N ARG A 94 16.52 -16.52 1.72
CA ARG A 94 15.92 -15.97 2.94
C ARG A 94 16.97 -15.45 3.91
N ASP A 95 16.58 -14.45 4.70
CA ASP A 95 17.44 -13.87 5.73
C ASP A 95 17.07 -14.45 7.12
N PRO A 96 17.91 -15.31 7.71
CA PRO A 96 17.61 -15.94 9.00
C PRO A 96 17.89 -15.02 10.20
N ARG A 97 18.45 -13.81 9.98
CA ARG A 97 18.79 -12.90 11.08
C ARG A 97 17.55 -12.50 11.87
N ARG A 98 17.75 -12.19 13.15
CA ARG A 98 16.70 -11.67 14.05
C ARG A 98 16.20 -10.28 13.63
N PHE A 99 17.09 -9.46 13.08
CA PHE A 99 16.80 -8.17 12.47
C PHE A 99 17.16 -8.25 10.99
N PRO A 100 16.31 -8.86 10.16
CA PRO A 100 16.64 -9.14 8.77
C PRO A 100 16.63 -7.86 7.90
N HIS A 101 17.12 -8.02 6.69
CA HIS A 101 17.01 -7.06 5.59
C HIS A 101 15.55 -6.80 5.19
N HIS A 102 15.26 -5.63 4.62
CA HIS A 102 13.90 -5.27 4.18
C HIS A 102 13.28 -6.29 3.21
N SER A 103 14.10 -6.92 2.35
CA SER A 103 13.65 -7.93 1.40
C SER A 103 13.02 -9.16 2.08
N GLU A 104 13.44 -9.51 3.29
CA GLU A 104 12.85 -10.63 4.03
C GLU A 104 11.45 -10.29 4.57
N VAL A 105 11.19 -9.01 4.85
CA VAL A 105 9.83 -8.55 5.20
C VAL A 105 8.92 -8.62 3.99
N LEU A 106 9.42 -8.24 2.80
CA LEU A 106 8.68 -8.39 1.55
C LEU A 106 8.32 -9.86 1.31
N HIS A 107 9.31 -10.77 1.38
CA HIS A 107 9.04 -12.21 1.23
C HIS A 107 8.00 -12.71 2.24
N TYR A 108 8.05 -12.25 3.50
CA TYR A 108 7.06 -12.60 4.50
C TYR A 108 5.65 -12.10 4.15
N LEU A 109 5.50 -10.90 3.59
CA LEU A 109 4.20 -10.37 3.15
C LEU A 109 3.68 -11.09 1.90
N GLU A 110 4.56 -11.50 0.99
CA GLU A 110 4.21 -12.33 -0.17
C GLU A 110 3.75 -13.72 0.28
N ASP A 111 4.49 -14.35 1.19
CA ASP A 111 4.12 -15.63 1.80
C ASP A 111 2.75 -15.51 2.50
N PHE A 112 2.52 -14.41 3.23
CA PHE A 112 1.24 -14.13 3.88
C PHE A 112 0.09 -14.00 2.87
N ALA A 113 0.28 -13.21 1.81
CA ALA A 113 -0.73 -13.00 0.78
C ALA A 113 -1.08 -14.31 0.06
N ASN A 114 -0.09 -15.15 -0.22
CA ASN A 114 -0.28 -16.45 -0.84
C ASN A 114 -0.93 -17.46 0.11
N HIS A 115 -0.45 -17.56 1.35
CA HIS A 115 -0.96 -18.50 2.35
C HIS A 115 -2.44 -18.27 2.66
N PHE A 116 -2.86 -17.01 2.68
CA PHE A 116 -4.25 -16.64 2.89
C PHE A 116 -5.01 -16.41 1.60
N GLU A 117 -4.49 -16.77 0.41
CA GLU A 117 -5.20 -16.66 -0.88
C GLU A 117 -5.79 -15.25 -1.09
N LEU A 118 -5.00 -14.22 -0.80
CA LEU A 118 -5.43 -12.82 -0.94
C LEU A 118 -5.14 -12.26 -2.32
N VAL A 119 -4.17 -12.84 -3.04
CA VAL A 119 -3.71 -12.36 -4.36
C VAL A 119 -4.85 -12.30 -5.38
N GLU A 120 -5.77 -13.27 -5.34
CA GLU A 120 -6.95 -13.34 -6.21
C GLU A 120 -7.96 -12.21 -5.99
N LEU A 121 -7.90 -11.55 -4.82
CA LEU A 121 -8.76 -10.42 -4.48
C LEU A 121 -8.19 -9.08 -4.99
N ILE A 122 -6.94 -9.08 -5.48
CA ILE A 122 -6.19 -7.87 -5.81
C ILE A 122 -6.35 -7.53 -7.29
N ARG A 123 -6.77 -6.31 -7.54
CA ARG A 123 -6.63 -5.63 -8.82
C ARG A 123 -5.32 -4.85 -8.80
N PHE A 124 -4.27 -5.47 -9.34
CA PHE A 124 -2.98 -4.82 -9.54
C PHE A 124 -3.05 -3.76 -10.64
N GLU A 125 -2.08 -2.85 -10.63
CA GLU A 125 -1.99 -1.73 -11.55
C GLU A 125 -3.25 -0.86 -11.59
N ALA A 126 -4.05 -0.86 -10.52
CA ALA A 126 -5.31 -0.14 -10.39
C ALA A 126 -5.18 0.94 -9.31
N GLU A 127 -4.85 2.15 -9.74
CA GLU A 127 -4.72 3.30 -8.86
C GLU A 127 -6.10 3.89 -8.55
N VAL A 128 -6.48 3.93 -7.27
CA VAL A 128 -7.70 4.62 -6.85
C VAL A 128 -7.46 6.13 -6.88
N ILE A 129 -8.24 6.84 -7.68
CA ILE A 129 -8.13 8.29 -7.88
C ILE A 129 -9.25 9.09 -7.20
N TYR A 130 -10.32 8.42 -6.78
CA TYR A 130 -11.44 9.07 -6.09
C TYR A 130 -12.24 8.06 -5.26
N VAL A 131 -12.65 8.52 -4.08
CA VAL A 131 -13.61 7.85 -3.20
C VAL A 131 -14.62 8.89 -2.73
N GLY A 132 -15.91 8.59 -2.83
CA GLY A 132 -16.98 9.48 -2.35
C GLY A 132 -18.26 8.71 -2.05
N LEU A 133 -19.20 9.34 -1.35
CA LEU A 133 -20.52 8.75 -1.11
C LEU A 133 -21.29 8.63 -2.43
N LEU A 134 -22.08 7.56 -2.58
CA LEU A 134 -22.94 7.38 -3.77
C LEU A 134 -24.08 8.41 -3.81
N ASP A 135 -24.64 8.70 -2.64
CA ASP A 135 -25.67 9.70 -2.39
C ASP A 135 -25.36 10.36 -1.03
N GLU A 136 -25.12 11.67 -1.03
CA GLU A 136 -24.76 12.41 0.18
C GLU A 136 -25.93 12.55 1.16
N GLU A 137 -27.18 12.51 0.68
CA GLU A 137 -28.38 12.64 1.51
C GLU A 137 -28.77 11.31 2.16
N LEU A 138 -28.67 10.19 1.41
CA LEU A 138 -29.10 8.87 1.86
C LEU A 138 -27.98 7.98 2.42
N LYS A 139 -26.70 8.35 2.25
CA LYS A 139 -25.50 7.62 2.74
C LYS A 139 -25.46 6.12 2.37
N ASN A 140 -26.06 5.73 1.25
CA ASN A 140 -26.13 4.32 0.85
C ASN A 140 -24.96 3.94 -0.07
N GLY A 141 -23.78 3.77 0.53
CA GLY A 141 -22.60 3.19 -0.13
C GLY A 141 -21.59 4.21 -0.67
N TRP A 142 -20.51 3.68 -1.23
CA TRP A 142 -19.32 4.40 -1.66
C TRP A 142 -19.03 4.14 -3.13
N VAL A 143 -18.76 5.21 -3.87
CA VAL A 143 -18.21 5.16 -5.22
C VAL A 143 -16.69 5.16 -5.12
N VAL A 144 -16.05 4.15 -5.70
CA VAL A 144 -14.60 4.09 -5.88
C VAL A 144 -14.29 4.18 -7.37
N LYS A 145 -13.45 5.14 -7.75
CA LYS A 145 -12.95 5.27 -9.13
C LYS A 145 -11.49 4.89 -9.17
N SER A 146 -11.13 4.00 -10.08
CA SER A 146 -9.75 3.56 -10.29
C SER A 146 -9.33 3.73 -11.74
N LYS A 147 -8.05 3.99 -11.95
CA LYS A 147 -7.41 4.11 -13.25
C LYS A 147 -6.36 3.01 -13.39
N ARG A 148 -6.37 2.30 -14.51
CA ARG A 148 -5.35 1.30 -14.80
C ARG A 148 -4.07 1.96 -15.30
N LYS A 149 -2.90 1.48 -14.83
CA LYS A 149 -1.60 1.93 -15.31
C LYS A 149 -1.49 1.69 -16.83
N GLY A 150 -1.04 2.71 -17.57
CA GLY A 150 -0.87 2.64 -19.03
C GLY A 150 -2.07 3.08 -19.87
N GLU A 151 -3.26 3.27 -19.29
CA GLU A 151 -4.43 3.75 -20.04
C GLU A 151 -4.48 5.29 -20.06
N VAL A 152 -4.72 5.87 -21.25
CA VAL A 152 -4.75 7.32 -21.50
C VAL A 152 -6.16 7.76 -21.89
N GLY A 153 -6.68 8.80 -21.22
CA GLY A 153 -8.00 9.40 -21.48
C GLY A 153 -9.05 9.12 -20.40
N ASN A 154 -10.11 9.93 -20.32
CA ASN A 154 -11.17 9.78 -19.30
C ASN A 154 -12.01 8.49 -19.44
N SER A 155 -11.96 7.84 -20.61
CA SER A 155 -12.66 6.57 -20.88
C SER A 155 -12.05 5.37 -20.13
N SER A 156 -10.92 5.55 -19.44
CA SER A 156 -10.15 4.50 -18.76
C SER A 156 -10.37 4.44 -17.25
N VAL A 157 -11.35 5.19 -16.72
CA VAL A 157 -11.64 5.23 -15.29
C VAL A 157 -12.75 4.24 -14.97
N ALA A 158 -12.39 3.13 -14.34
CA ALA A 158 -13.35 2.16 -13.82
C ALA A 158 -14.08 2.76 -12.62
N ARG A 159 -15.39 2.50 -12.52
CA ARG A 159 -16.26 2.94 -11.42
C ARG A 159 -16.93 1.73 -10.80
N ASP A 160 -16.67 1.53 -9.51
CA ASP A 160 -17.28 0.48 -8.71
C ASP A 160 -18.02 1.08 -7.50
N VAL A 161 -19.04 0.36 -7.00
CA VAL A 161 -19.80 0.73 -5.81
C VAL A 161 -19.60 -0.33 -4.73
N PHE A 162 -19.39 0.14 -3.49
CA PHE A 162 -19.10 -0.67 -2.32
C PHE A 162 -19.97 -0.25 -1.12
N ASP A 163 -20.23 -1.16 -0.19
CA ASP A 163 -20.90 -0.84 1.07
C ASP A 163 -19.97 -0.10 2.04
N ALA A 164 -18.68 -0.42 2.00
CA ALA A 164 -17.65 0.16 2.86
C ALA A 164 -16.32 0.29 2.14
N VAL A 165 -15.47 1.17 2.65
CA VAL A 165 -14.11 1.40 2.15
C VAL A 165 -13.14 1.38 3.32
N VAL A 166 -12.02 0.67 3.16
CA VAL A 166 -10.90 0.66 4.10
C VAL A 166 -9.68 1.24 3.39
N VAL A 167 -9.15 2.34 3.93
CA VAL A 167 -8.01 3.06 3.36
C VAL A 167 -6.71 2.52 3.97
N CYS A 168 -5.85 1.93 3.14
CA CYS A 168 -4.60 1.28 3.54
C CYS A 168 -3.40 1.77 2.70
N THR A 169 -3.43 3.03 2.26
CA THR A 169 -2.47 3.61 1.30
C THR A 169 -1.09 3.91 1.87
N GLY A 170 -0.90 3.76 3.19
CA GLY A 170 0.31 4.19 3.90
C GLY A 170 0.40 5.71 4.07
N TYR A 171 1.36 6.15 4.88
CA TYR A 171 1.56 7.57 5.23
C TYR A 171 3.03 8.03 5.15
N LEU A 172 3.95 7.14 4.75
CA LEU A 172 5.40 7.41 4.75
C LEU A 172 5.96 7.87 3.40
N THR A 173 5.12 8.09 2.39
CA THR A 173 5.56 8.45 1.03
C THR A 173 5.72 9.96 0.82
N HIS A 174 4.88 10.78 1.45
CA HIS A 174 4.92 12.23 1.24
C HIS A 174 5.87 12.88 2.25
N PRO A 175 6.94 13.57 1.80
CA PRO A 175 7.90 14.15 2.71
C PRO A 175 7.31 15.37 3.43
N ASN A 176 7.71 15.54 4.70
CA ASN A 176 7.49 16.78 5.43
C ASN A 176 8.81 17.54 5.50
N ILE A 177 8.89 18.69 4.84
CA ILE A 177 10.13 19.45 4.70
C ILE A 177 10.20 20.54 5.78
N ALA A 178 11.25 20.50 6.59
CA ALA A 178 11.46 21.48 7.66
C ALA A 178 11.97 22.81 7.12
N GLU A 179 11.48 23.93 7.68
CA GLU A 179 11.96 25.26 7.37
C GLU A 179 13.37 25.50 7.95
N ILE A 180 14.37 25.68 7.06
CA ILE A 180 15.78 25.90 7.48
C ILE A 180 16.24 27.31 7.09
N PRO A 181 16.55 28.21 8.05
CA PRO A 181 17.09 29.54 7.76
C PRO A 181 18.36 29.48 6.90
N GLY A 182 18.40 30.27 5.82
CA GLY A 182 19.53 30.31 4.89
C GLY A 182 19.55 29.20 3.84
N CYS A 183 18.63 28.23 3.88
CA CYS A 183 18.53 27.20 2.85
C CYS A 183 17.90 27.77 1.57
N ALA A 184 18.52 27.48 0.41
CA ALA A 184 18.15 28.08 -0.87
C ALA A 184 16.74 27.71 -1.37
N TYR A 185 16.18 26.57 -0.94
CA TYR A 185 14.84 26.16 -1.39
C TYR A 185 13.71 27.03 -0.81
N ASN A 186 13.95 27.69 0.33
CA ASN A 186 12.99 28.59 0.96
C ASN A 186 12.75 29.89 0.18
N ARG A 187 13.56 30.19 -0.84
CA ARG A 187 13.46 31.45 -1.61
C ARG A 187 12.42 31.42 -2.73
N LYS A 188 11.77 30.28 -3.01
CA LYS A 188 10.70 30.19 -4.02
C LYS A 188 9.29 30.54 -3.48
N PHE A 189 9.18 30.85 -2.18
CA PHE A 189 7.90 31.14 -1.51
C PHE A 189 7.88 32.50 -0.77
N LEU A 190 8.80 33.41 -1.12
CA LEU A 190 8.77 34.82 -0.73
C LEU A 190 8.69 35.71 -1.97
#